data_AF-A0A017TEL9-F1
#
_entry.id   AF-A0A017TEL9-F1
#
_cell.length_a   1.000
_cell.length_b   1.000
_cell.length_c   1.000
_cell.angle_alpha   90.00
_cell.angle_beta   90.00
_cell.angle_gamma   90.00
#
_symmetry.space_group_name_H-M   'P 1'
#
loop_
_entity.id
_entity.type
_entity.pdbx_description
1 polymer ?
#
loop_
_entity_poly.entity_id
_entity_poly.type
_entity_poly.pdbx_seq_one_letter_code
_entity_poly.pdbx_strand_id
1 'polypeptide(L)'
;MSAGGPDDTEPEASSPPEAETIASARATERRKFIEQRAIALGQSWAQGWRRDLQQQGRAVAGGWPGTLREARTYVERALATELRGRKMTAISTAEREAATKVAYASARNEWRKHVEPEGP
;
A
#
# COMPACT_ATOMS: atom_id res chain seq x y z
N MET A 1 66.11 35.19 1.02
CA MET A 1 65.15 34.28 0.36
C MET A 1 64.14 33.90 1.43
N SER A 2 62.93 34.48 1.36
CA SER A 2 61.89 34.38 2.40
C SER A 2 61.07 33.10 2.25
N ALA A 3 60.58 32.64 3.41
CA ALA A 3 59.77 31.46 3.64
C ALA A 3 58.28 31.62 3.23
N GLY A 4 57.58 30.48 3.18
CA GLY A 4 56.12 30.34 3.10
C GLY A 4 55.74 29.41 1.94
N GLY A 5 54.99 28.33 2.09
CA GLY A 5 54.24 27.67 3.16
C GLY A 5 53.53 26.47 2.48
N PRO A 6 53.13 25.41 3.19
CA PRO A 6 52.45 24.27 2.58
C PRO A 6 51.03 24.67 2.16
N ASP A 7 50.72 24.63 0.87
CA ASP A 7 49.36 24.80 0.39
C ASP A 7 48.63 23.45 0.53
N ASP A 8 48.09 23.32 1.74
CA ASP A 8 46.99 22.46 2.11
C ASP A 8 45.75 22.89 1.32
N THR A 9 45.24 22.04 0.43
CA THR A 9 43.80 22.00 0.07
C THR A 9 43.51 20.63 -0.53
N GLU A 10 43.36 19.65 0.34
CA GLU A 10 42.52 18.50 0.04
C GLU A 10 41.06 19.00 0.11
N PRO A 11 40.24 18.96 -0.96
CA PRO A 11 38.84 19.31 -0.84
C PRO A 11 38.09 18.19 -0.10
N GLU A 12 38.08 18.27 1.23
CA GLU A 12 37.01 17.72 2.05
C GLU A 12 35.70 18.43 1.68
N ALA A 13 34.84 17.72 0.96
CA ALA A 13 33.40 17.95 0.99
C ALA A 13 32.68 16.61 0.76
N SER A 14 32.96 15.66 1.64
CA SER A 14 32.03 14.58 1.94
C SER A 14 30.74 15.19 2.49
N SER A 15 29.65 15.16 1.72
CA SER A 15 28.31 14.78 2.21
C SER A 15 27.25 14.84 1.10
N PRO A 16 26.62 13.70 0.78
CA PRO A 16 25.17 13.70 0.61
C PRO A 16 24.37 12.62 1.41
N PRO A 17 24.81 12.06 2.57
CA PRO A 17 24.06 10.98 3.21
C PRO A 17 22.70 11.41 3.80
N GLU A 18 22.53 12.68 4.19
CA GLU A 18 21.31 13.13 4.88
C GLU A 18 20.10 13.27 3.93
N ALA A 19 20.30 13.83 2.74
CA ALA A 19 19.22 14.01 1.76
C ALA A 19 18.68 12.66 1.24
N GLU A 20 19.59 11.70 1.00
CA GLU A 20 19.22 10.35 0.56
C GLU A 20 18.47 9.59 1.67
N THR A 21 18.88 9.78 2.93
CA THR A 21 18.21 9.17 4.09
C THR A 21 16.79 9.72 4.27
N ILE A 22 16.59 11.03 4.14
CA ILE A 22 15.25 11.66 4.25
C ILE A 22 14.34 11.21 3.10
N ALA A 23 14.87 11.12 1.87
CA ALA A 23 14.10 10.65 0.73
C ALA A 23 13.69 9.17 0.89
N SER A 24 14.60 8.33 1.37
CA SER A 24 14.33 6.91 1.67
C SER A 24 13.30 6.71 2.78
N ALA A 25 13.37 7.52 3.85
CA ALA A 25 12.38 7.51 4.93
C ALA A 25 10.98 7.86 4.40
N ARG A 26 10.86 8.94 3.62
CA ARG A 26 9.58 9.36 3.02
C ARG A 26 9.02 8.30 2.06
N ALA A 27 9.86 7.66 1.26
CA ALA A 27 9.45 6.56 0.39
C ALA A 27 8.95 5.36 1.18
N THR A 28 9.58 5.05 2.31
CA THR A 28 9.15 3.98 3.22
C THR A 28 7.80 4.30 3.88
N GLU A 29 7.62 5.52 4.38
CA GLU A 29 6.35 5.98 4.97
C GLU A 29 5.21 5.93 3.94
N ARG A 30 5.48 6.40 2.71
CA ARG A 30 4.51 6.34 1.62
C ARG A 30 4.11 4.90 1.30
N ARG A 31 5.08 3.99 1.21
CA ARG A 31 4.81 2.56 0.95
C ARG A 31 3.94 1.95 2.05
N LYS A 32 4.30 2.19 3.32
CA LYS A 32 3.52 1.72 4.48
C LYS A 32 2.10 2.26 4.47
N PHE A 33 1.92 3.55 4.15
CA PHE A 33 0.60 4.15 4.04
C PHE A 33 -0.26 3.45 2.97
N ILE A 34 0.28 3.30 1.75
CA ILE A 34 -0.42 2.66 0.64
C ILE A 34 -0.79 1.22 0.98
N GLU A 35 0.13 0.47 1.59
CA GLU A 35 -0.09 -0.90 2.03
C GLU A 35 -1.21 -0.99 3.09
N GLN A 36 -1.16 -0.17 4.14
CA GLN A 36 -2.19 -0.14 5.18
C GLN A 36 -3.58 0.18 4.62
N ARG A 37 -3.66 1.13 3.69
CA ARG A 37 -4.93 1.46 3.02
C ARG A 37 -5.41 0.33 2.12
N ALA A 38 -4.53 -0.33 1.39
CA ALA A 38 -4.88 -1.51 0.60
C ALA A 38 -5.44 -2.65 1.46
N ILE A 39 -4.85 -2.91 2.63
CA ILE A 39 -5.35 -3.89 3.59
C ILE A 39 -6.78 -3.51 4.04
N ALA A 40 -6.97 -2.27 4.49
CA ALA A 40 -8.27 -1.80 4.97
C ALA A 40 -9.35 -1.87 3.88
N LEU A 41 -8.99 -1.54 2.63
CA LEU A 41 -9.89 -1.66 1.47
C LEU A 41 -10.27 -3.11 1.20
N GLY A 42 -9.31 -4.03 1.22
CA GLY A 42 -9.58 -5.46 1.05
C GLY A 42 -10.54 -6.02 2.11
N GLN A 43 -10.30 -5.70 3.38
CA GLN A 43 -11.17 -6.11 4.49
C GLN A 43 -12.59 -5.55 4.34
N SER A 44 -12.71 -4.25 4.02
CA SER A 44 -14.01 -3.58 3.84
C SER A 44 -14.79 -4.18 2.66
N TRP A 45 -14.08 -4.56 1.59
CA TRP A 45 -14.68 -5.21 0.44
C TRP A 45 -15.24 -6.59 0.78
N ALA A 46 -14.48 -7.41 1.53
CA ALA A 46 -14.96 -8.70 2.01
C ALA A 46 -16.15 -8.57 2.97
N GLN A 47 -16.16 -7.57 3.84
CA GLN A 47 -17.30 -7.25 4.69
C GLN A 47 -18.54 -6.85 3.89
N GLY A 48 -18.37 -6.07 2.81
CA GLY A 48 -19.45 -5.73 1.87
C GLY A 48 -20.09 -6.97 1.29
N TRP A 49 -19.30 -7.86 0.70
CA TRP A 49 -19.80 -9.12 0.14
C TRP A 49 -20.57 -9.98 1.15
N ARG A 50 -20.08 -10.06 2.38
CA ARG A 50 -20.77 -10.80 3.45
C ARG A 50 -22.12 -10.18 3.78
N ARG A 51 -22.18 -8.86 3.92
CA ARG A 51 -23.45 -8.15 4.18
C ARG A 51 -24.43 -8.37 3.02
N ASP A 52 -23.96 -8.31 1.79
CA ASP A 52 -24.81 -8.51 0.61
C ASP A 52 -25.39 -9.92 0.56
N LEU A 53 -24.60 -10.95 0.90
CA LEU A 53 -25.09 -12.34 0.97
C LEU A 53 -26.05 -12.57 2.14
N GLN A 54 -25.74 -12.01 3.31
CA GLN A 54 -26.62 -12.07 4.48
C GLN A 54 -27.98 -11.41 4.19
N GLN A 55 -27.99 -10.27 3.51
CA GLN A 55 -29.22 -9.61 3.07
C GLN A 55 -30.01 -10.44 2.05
N GLN A 56 -29.33 -11.27 1.26
CA GLN A 56 -29.95 -12.23 0.34
C GLN A 56 -30.37 -13.53 1.04
N GLY A 57 -30.17 -13.68 2.36
CA GLY A 57 -30.43 -14.91 3.10
C GLY A 57 -29.51 -16.07 2.71
N ARG A 58 -28.36 -15.78 2.10
CA ARG A 58 -27.39 -16.77 1.64
C ARG A 58 -26.26 -16.93 2.66
N ALA A 59 -25.87 -18.18 2.88
CA ALA A 59 -24.71 -18.52 3.69
C ALA A 59 -23.42 -17.95 3.10
N VAL A 60 -22.47 -17.59 3.97
CA VAL A 60 -21.12 -17.19 3.57
C VAL A 60 -20.30 -18.47 3.43
N ALA A 61 -20.50 -19.16 2.31
CA ALA A 61 -19.90 -20.47 2.06
C ALA A 61 -18.92 -20.43 0.87
N GLY A 62 -17.92 -21.31 0.91
CA GLY A 62 -17.00 -21.55 -0.19
C GLY A 62 -15.92 -20.48 -0.39
N GLY A 63 -15.44 -20.39 -1.65
CA GLY A 63 -14.32 -19.53 -2.03
C GLY A 63 -14.65 -18.04 -2.07
N TRP A 64 -13.62 -17.21 -2.03
CA TRP A 64 -13.74 -15.76 -2.21
C TRP A 64 -14.30 -15.42 -3.60
N PRO A 65 -15.42 -14.67 -3.72
CA PRO A 65 -16.07 -14.38 -5.00
C PRO A 65 -15.38 -13.28 -5.82
N GLY A 66 -14.56 -12.43 -5.20
CA GLY A 66 -13.95 -11.29 -5.90
C GLY A 66 -12.75 -11.67 -6.78
N THR A 67 -12.43 -10.82 -7.76
CA THR A 67 -11.32 -10.99 -8.69
C THR A 67 -10.21 -9.95 -8.50
N LEU A 68 -9.01 -10.23 -9.04
CA LEU A 68 -7.91 -9.25 -9.07
C LEU A 68 -8.26 -7.99 -9.87
N ARG A 69 -9.07 -8.11 -10.92
CA ARG A 69 -9.50 -6.97 -11.73
C ARG A 69 -10.40 -6.03 -10.93
N GLU A 70 -11.34 -6.57 -10.16
CA GLU A 70 -12.19 -5.77 -9.26
C GLU A 70 -11.36 -5.12 -8.15
N ALA A 71 -10.43 -5.87 -7.54
CA ALA A 71 -9.51 -5.33 -6.54
C ALA A 71 -8.74 -4.12 -7.09
N ARG A 72 -8.26 -4.20 -8.35
CA ARG A 72 -7.55 -3.10 -9.01
C ARG A 72 -8.43 -1.87 -9.13
N THR A 73 -9.66 -2.03 -9.64
CA THR A 73 -10.61 -0.91 -9.78
C THR A 73 -10.93 -0.27 -8.43
N TYR A 74 -11.08 -1.09 -7.38
CA TYR A 74 -11.36 -0.62 -6.03
C TYR A 74 -10.20 0.22 -5.46
N VAL A 75 -8.97 -0.32 -5.58
CA VAL A 75 -7.73 0.35 -5.16
C VAL A 75 -7.50 1.64 -5.93
N GLU A 76 -7.66 1.62 -7.27
CA GLU A 76 -7.49 2.80 -8.12
C GLU A 76 -8.41 3.95 -7.68
N ARG A 77 -9.70 3.67 -7.47
CA ARG A 77 -10.68 4.70 -7.08
C ARG A 77 -10.43 5.24 -5.68
N ALA A 78 -10.19 4.35 -4.72
CA ALA A 78 -10.03 4.74 -3.32
C ALA A 78 -8.71 5.49 -3.09
N LEU A 79 -7.58 4.95 -3.53
CA LEU A 79 -6.28 5.58 -3.32
C LEU A 79 -6.12 6.88 -4.10
N ALA A 80 -6.69 6.99 -5.31
CA ALA A 80 -6.68 8.26 -6.03
C ALA A 80 -7.40 9.38 -5.24
N THR A 81 -8.53 9.04 -4.61
CA THR A 81 -9.28 10.00 -3.78
C THR A 81 -8.51 10.37 -2.52
N GLU A 82 -7.95 9.38 -1.82
CA GLU A 82 -7.23 9.61 -0.56
C GLU A 82 -5.91 10.37 -0.74
N LEU A 83 -5.11 10.02 -1.75
CA LEU A 83 -3.86 10.70 -2.04
C LEU A 83 -4.11 12.16 -2.45
N ARG A 84 -5.17 12.42 -3.23
CA ARG A 84 -5.59 13.78 -3.58
C ARG A 84 -5.98 14.56 -2.33
N GLY A 85 -6.79 13.98 -1.44
CA GLY A 85 -7.19 14.62 -0.18
C GLY A 85 -6.02 14.94 0.74
N ARG A 86 -4.95 14.14 0.70
CA ARG A 86 -3.71 14.33 1.47
C ARG A 86 -2.66 15.18 0.76
N LYS A 87 -2.95 15.72 -0.43
CA LYS A 87 -2.00 16.46 -1.27
C LYS A 87 -0.71 15.67 -1.57
N MET A 88 -0.82 14.34 -1.62
CA MET A 88 0.29 13.46 -1.98
C MET A 88 0.35 13.28 -3.50
N THR A 89 1.52 12.91 -4.00
CA THR A 89 1.68 12.55 -5.42
C THR A 89 0.78 11.39 -5.79
N ALA A 90 0.28 11.42 -7.03
CA ALA A 90 -0.56 10.36 -7.59
C ALA A 90 0.11 8.98 -7.45
N ILE A 91 -0.70 7.94 -7.32
CA ILE A 91 -0.20 6.58 -7.19
C ILE A 91 0.53 6.16 -8.48
N SER A 92 1.73 5.62 -8.35
CA SER A 92 2.46 5.06 -9.49
C SER A 92 1.87 3.71 -9.91
N THR A 93 2.20 3.25 -11.12
CA THR A 93 1.77 1.92 -11.60
C THR A 93 2.25 0.79 -10.68
N ALA A 94 3.51 0.82 -10.24
CA ALA A 94 4.07 -0.20 -9.36
C ALA A 94 3.38 -0.21 -7.97
N GLU A 95 3.16 0.96 -7.39
CA GLU A 95 2.42 1.09 -6.11
C GLU A 95 1.01 0.55 -6.22
N ARG A 96 0.32 0.85 -7.33
CA ARG A 96 -1.03 0.37 -7.60
C ARG A 96 -1.09 -1.15 -7.74
N GLU A 97 -0.15 -1.76 -8.46
CA GLU A 97 -0.10 -3.22 -8.61
C GLU A 97 0.18 -3.92 -7.28
N ALA A 98 1.12 -3.38 -6.49
CA ALA A 98 1.39 -3.88 -5.15
C ALA A 98 0.15 -3.76 -4.25
N ALA A 99 -0.48 -2.59 -4.20
CA ALA A 99 -1.70 -2.34 -3.46
C ALA A 99 -2.86 -3.24 -3.90
N THR A 100 -3.00 -3.51 -5.20
CA THR A 100 -4.02 -4.42 -5.74
C THR A 100 -3.84 -5.84 -5.20
N LYS A 101 -2.60 -6.36 -5.22
CA LYS A 101 -2.27 -7.69 -4.70
C LYS A 101 -2.53 -7.78 -3.20
N VAL A 102 -2.13 -6.75 -2.44
CA VAL A 102 -2.36 -6.66 -0.98
C VAL A 102 -3.85 -6.60 -0.66
N ALA A 103 -4.63 -5.76 -1.36
CA ALA A 103 -6.06 -5.65 -1.15
C ALA A 103 -6.78 -6.96 -1.46
N TYR A 104 -6.45 -7.62 -2.58
CA TYR A 104 -7.02 -8.92 -2.94
C TYR A 104 -6.69 -10.01 -1.91
N ALA A 105 -5.42 -10.12 -1.51
CA ALA A 105 -5.00 -11.09 -0.50
C ALA A 105 -5.68 -10.82 0.85
N SER A 106 -5.78 -9.56 1.26
CA SER A 106 -6.46 -9.15 2.47
C SER A 106 -7.96 -9.48 2.43
N ALA A 107 -8.64 -9.19 1.32
CA ALA A 107 -10.06 -9.52 1.14
C ALA A 107 -10.30 -11.04 1.22
N ARG A 108 -9.49 -11.83 0.50
CA ARG A 108 -9.57 -13.30 0.54
C ARG A 108 -9.31 -13.86 1.93
N ASN A 109 -8.34 -13.31 2.65
CA ASN A 109 -8.03 -13.73 4.01
C ASN A 109 -9.14 -13.35 4.98
N GLU A 110 -9.69 -12.15 4.85
CA GLU A 110 -10.83 -11.71 5.66
C GLU A 110 -12.05 -12.59 5.39
N TRP A 111 -12.37 -12.87 4.13
CA TRP A 111 -13.43 -13.81 3.76
C TRP A 111 -13.30 -15.16 4.46
N ARG A 112 -12.13 -15.79 4.36
CA ARG A 112 -11.85 -17.11 4.96
C ARG A 112 -12.08 -17.17 6.47
N LYS A 113 -11.87 -16.07 7.20
CA LYS A 113 -12.13 -16.03 8.65
C LYS A 113 -13.61 -16.13 9.00
N HIS A 114 -14.49 -15.83 8.05
CA HIS A 114 -15.94 -15.76 8.23
C HIS A 114 -16.69 -16.74 7.33
N VAL A 115 -15.98 -17.62 6.61
CA VAL A 115 -16.63 -18.72 5.89
C VAL A 115 -17.19 -19.66 6.95
N GLU A 116 -18.48 -19.93 6.85
CA GLU A 116 -19.14 -20.91 7.70
C GLU A 116 -18.54 -22.29 7.38
N PRO A 117 -18.18 -23.10 8.39
CA PRO A 117 -17.75 -24.46 8.13
C PRO A 117 -18.89 -25.18 7.39
N GLU A 118 -18.58 -25.83 6.27
CA GLU A 118 -19.53 -26.78 5.69
C GLU A 118 -19.86 -27.81 6.79
N GLY A 119 -21.15 -27.91 7.11
CA GLY A 119 -21.64 -28.91 8.07
C GLY A 119 -21.27 -30.32 7.62
N PRO A 120 -21.18 -31.27 8.57
CA PRO A 120 -20.71 -32.64 8.33
C PRO A 120 -21.56 -33.42 7.32
#